data_AF-A0A914CUL2-F1
#
_entry.id   AF-A0A914CUL2-F1
#
_cell.length_a   1.000
_cell.length_b   1.000
_cell.length_c   1.000
_cell.angle_alpha   90.00
_cell.angle_beta   90.00
_cell.angle_gamma   90.00
#
_symmetry.space_group_name_H-M   'P 1'
#
loop_
_entity.id
_entity.type
_entity.pdbx_description
1 polymer ?
#
loop_
_entity_poly.entity_id
_entity_poly.type
_entity_poly.pdbx_seq_one_letter_code
_entity_poly.pdbx_strand_id
1 'polypeptide(L)'
;MKLLQNLREAIIIAQNRGKKQAEIADFLGISQGAVSKTIKRFEETGSNRAKGMIKRKKAWDEITLKTLIKIVDNFPKRLKACIDANGGWFE
;
A
#
# COMPACT_ATOMS: atom_id res chain seq x y z
N MET A 1 14.05 -5.46 -7.00
CA MET A 1 14.05 -4.00 -7.25
C MET A 1 13.85 -3.24 -5.92
N LYS A 2 14.93 -3.01 -5.15
CA LYS A 2 14.95 -2.29 -3.86
C LYS A 2 15.26 -0.79 -4.00
N LEU A 3 15.81 -0.36 -5.14
CA LEU A 3 16.33 1.00 -5.36
C LEU A 3 15.31 2.13 -5.13
N LEU A 4 14.04 1.94 -5.50
CA LEU A 4 13.05 3.01 -5.47
C LEU A 4 12.53 3.38 -4.07
N GLN A 5 12.59 2.46 -3.09
CA GLN A 5 12.25 2.78 -1.71
C GLN A 5 13.34 3.62 -1.05
N ASN A 6 14.59 3.21 -1.24
CA ASN A 6 15.76 3.89 -0.67
C ASN A 6 15.85 5.35 -1.14
N LEU A 7 15.57 5.62 -2.42
CA LEU A 7 15.65 6.99 -2.95
C LEU A 7 14.55 7.92 -2.37
N ARG A 8 13.32 7.41 -2.24
CA ARG A 8 12.22 8.20 -1.65
C ARG A 8 12.45 8.49 -0.17
N GLU A 9 12.99 7.51 0.55
CA GLU A 9 13.39 7.67 1.96
C GLU A 9 14.48 8.73 2.10
N ALA A 10 15.52 8.67 1.26
CA ALA A 10 16.58 9.66 1.27
C ALA A 10 16.05 11.09 1.03
N ILE A 11 15.14 11.26 0.06
CA ILE A 11 14.49 12.56 -0.23
C ILE A 11 13.74 13.08 1.01
N ILE A 12 12.92 12.24 1.65
CA ILE A 12 12.11 12.64 2.81
C ILE A 12 13.00 12.97 4.01
N ILE A 13 14.03 12.17 4.27
CA ILE A 13 14.99 12.41 5.35
C ILE A 13 15.72 13.73 5.13
N ALA A 14 16.18 14.01 3.91
CA ALA A 14 16.87 15.26 3.59
C ALA A 14 15.94 16.48 3.73
N GLN A 15 14.69 16.37 3.27
CA GLN A 15 13.68 17.42 3.43
C GLN A 15 13.37 17.70 4.91
N ASN A 16 13.19 16.66 5.73
CA ASN A 16 12.94 16.81 7.17
C ASN A 16 14.14 17.42 7.92
N ARG A 17 15.34 17.34 7.35
CA ARG A 17 16.55 18.02 7.84
C ARG A 17 16.69 19.46 7.34
N GLY A 18 15.69 19.98 6.63
CA GLY A 18 15.64 21.37 6.15
C GLY A 18 16.46 21.63 4.88
N LYS A 19 16.90 20.59 4.15
CA LYS A 19 17.61 20.77 2.88
C LYS A 19 16.69 21.31 1.80
N LYS A 20 17.22 22.16 0.91
CA LYS A 20 16.46 22.69 -0.22
C LYS A 20 16.26 21.60 -1.28
N GLN A 21 15.13 21.61 -1.97
CA GLN A 21 14.83 20.59 -3.00
C GLN A 21 15.86 20.56 -4.14
N ALA A 22 16.43 21.71 -4.51
CA ALA A 22 17.50 21.79 -5.51
C ALA A 22 18.77 21.06 -5.03
N GLU A 23 19.20 21.28 -3.79
CA GLU A 23 20.36 20.59 -3.20
C GLU A 23 20.14 19.07 -3.13
N ILE A 24 18.91 18.62 -2.83
CA ILE A 24 18.56 17.20 -2.81
C ILE A 24 18.63 16.61 -4.23
N ALA A 25 18.14 17.35 -5.23
CA ALA A 25 18.15 16.95 -6.62
C ALA A 25 19.59 16.78 -7.14
N ASP A 26 20.44 17.76 -6.89
CA ASP A 26 21.85 17.76 -7.28
C ASP A 26 22.60 16.62 -6.60
N PHE A 27 22.41 16.44 -5.29
CA PHE A 27 23.09 15.39 -4.52
C PHE A 27 22.71 13.97 -4.97
N LEU A 28 21.44 13.76 -5.32
CA LEU A 28 20.93 12.44 -5.73
C LEU A 28 21.01 12.21 -7.25
N GLY A 29 21.44 13.21 -8.03
CA GLY A 29 21.50 13.12 -9.49
C GLY A 29 20.14 12.91 -10.15
N ILE A 30 19.07 13.49 -9.60
CA ILE A 30 17.70 13.37 -10.12
C ILE A 30 17.09 14.74 -10.39
N SER A 31 16.00 14.79 -11.14
CA SER A 31 15.32 16.05 -11.39
C SER A 31 14.65 16.60 -10.12
N GLN A 32 14.70 17.93 -9.92
CA GLN A 32 14.00 18.61 -8.84
C GLN A 32 12.47 18.33 -8.89
N GLY A 33 11.91 18.14 -10.08
CA GLY A 33 10.51 17.73 -10.24
C GLY A 33 10.19 16.35 -9.62
N ALA A 34 11.14 15.41 -9.66
CA ALA A 34 10.98 14.11 -8.99
C ALA A 34 11.02 14.25 -7.46
N VAL A 35 11.86 15.14 -6.94
CA VAL A 35 11.93 15.50 -5.51
C VAL A 35 10.60 16.10 -5.06
N SER A 36 10.12 17.14 -5.76
CA SER A 36 8.87 17.83 -5.47
C SER A 36 7.66 16.88 -5.46
N LYS A 37 7.49 16.05 -6.50
CA LYS A 37 6.41 15.04 -6.55
C LYS A 37 6.47 14.04 -5.41
N THR A 38 7.67 13.67 -4.97
CA THR A 38 7.86 12.72 -3.87
C THR A 38 7.46 13.34 -2.53
N ILE A 39 7.89 14.58 -2.27
CA ILE A 39 7.56 15.33 -1.05
C ILE A 39 6.04 15.55 -0.98
N LYS A 40 5.44 16.12 -2.04
CA LYS A 40 4.00 16.37 -2.10
C LYS A 40 3.18 15.11 -1.81
N ARG A 41 3.55 13.99 -2.43
CA ARG A 41 2.89 12.70 -2.18
C ARG A 41 3.06 12.23 -0.74
N PHE A 42 4.22 12.45 -0.14
CA PHE A 42 4.46 12.08 1.25
C PHE A 42 3.61 12.92 2.21
N GLU A 43 3.47 14.22 1.97
CA GLU A 43 2.58 15.10 2.74
C GLU A 43 1.10 14.67 2.62
N GLU A 44 0.64 14.31 1.42
CA GLU A 44 -0.74 13.85 1.20
C GLU A 44 -1.06 12.48 1.82
N THR A 45 -0.08 11.57 1.88
CA THR A 45 -0.32 10.16 2.23
C THR A 45 0.33 9.69 3.52
N GLY A 46 1.26 10.46 4.08
CA GLY A 46 2.11 10.09 5.21
C GLY A 46 3.02 8.89 4.93
N SER A 47 3.17 8.44 3.68
CA SER A 47 3.85 7.19 3.37
C SER A 47 4.71 7.22 2.11
N ASN A 48 5.96 6.80 2.25
CA ASN A 48 6.90 6.62 1.13
C ASN A 48 6.59 5.36 0.29
N ARG A 49 5.70 4.48 0.77
CA ARG A 49 5.42 3.17 0.17
C ARG A 49 4.70 3.32 -1.16
N ALA A 50 4.83 2.33 -2.04
CA ALA A 50 4.10 2.32 -3.31
C ALA A 50 2.58 2.45 -3.10
N LYS A 51 1.90 3.16 -4.01
CA LYS A 51 0.44 3.43 -3.94
C LYS A 51 -0.39 2.15 -3.76
N GLY A 52 0.00 1.06 -4.42
CA GLY A 52 -0.66 -0.24 -4.26
C GLY A 52 -0.54 -0.83 -2.86
N MET A 53 0.57 -0.62 -2.15
CA MET A 53 0.73 -1.08 -0.76
C MET A 53 -0.16 -0.30 0.21
N ILE A 54 -0.26 1.03 0.04
CA ILE A 54 -1.13 1.88 0.87
C ILE A 54 -2.59 1.47 0.70
N LYS A 55 -3.05 1.28 -0.54
CA LYS A 55 -4.42 0.83 -0.83
C LYS A 55 -4.74 -0.50 -0.17
N ARG A 56 -3.82 -1.47 -0.21
CA ARG A 56 -4.03 -2.77 0.44
C ARG A 56 -4.18 -2.64 1.96
N LYS A 57 -3.33 -1.83 2.62
CA LYS A 57 -3.44 -1.64 4.07
C LYS A 57 -4.78 -0.99 4.45
N LYS A 58 -5.19 0.05 3.72
CA LYS A 58 -6.52 0.66 3.91
C LYS A 58 -7.64 -0.36 3.72
N ALA A 59 -7.58 -1.17 2.67
CA ALA A 59 -8.56 -2.23 2.44
C ALA A 59 -8.61 -3.26 3.58
N TRP A 60 -7.47 -3.58 4.22
CA TRP A 60 -7.45 -4.41 5.42
C TRP A 60 -8.14 -3.74 6.60
N ASP A 61 -7.87 -2.45 6.83
CA ASP A 61 -8.48 -1.67 7.92
C ASP A 61 -10.00 -1.46 7.71
N GLU A 62 -10.46 -1.47 6.46
CA GLU A 62 -11.88 -1.34 6.07
C GLU A 62 -12.70 -2.65 6.26
N ILE A 63 -12.04 -3.80 6.46
CA ILE A 63 -12.74 -5.06 6.72
C ILE A 63 -13.36 -5.02 8.11
N THR A 64 -14.67 -4.82 8.15
CA THR A 64 -15.41 -4.80 9.42
C THR A 64 -15.47 -6.18 10.08
N LEU A 65 -15.56 -6.22 11.41
CA LEU A 65 -15.78 -7.45 12.17
C LEU A 65 -17.04 -8.20 11.70
N LYS A 66 -18.10 -7.47 11.34
CA LYS A 66 -19.35 -8.03 10.79
C LYS A 66 -19.11 -8.79 9.49
N THR A 67 -18.23 -8.27 8.62
CA THR A 67 -17.84 -8.96 7.38
C THR A 67 -17.08 -10.25 7.70
N LEU A 68 -16.16 -10.22 8.65
CA LEU A 68 -15.40 -11.40 9.07
C LEU A 68 -16.31 -12.49 9.63
N ILE A 69 -17.23 -12.14 10.53
CA ILE A 69 -18.20 -13.07 11.11
C ILE A 69 -19.02 -13.74 10.01
N LYS A 70 -19.57 -12.96 9.07
CA LYS A 70 -20.32 -13.52 7.94
C LYS A 70 -19.51 -14.51 7.09
N ILE A 71 -18.23 -14.22 6.85
CA ILE A 71 -17.35 -15.12 6.08
C ILE A 71 -17.15 -16.43 6.84
N VAL A 72 -16.84 -16.35 8.14
CA VAL A 72 -16.64 -17.51 9.00
C VAL A 72 -17.92 -18.35 9.09
N ASP A 73 -19.07 -17.72 9.32
CA ASP A 73 -20.37 -18.39 9.43
C ASP A 73 -20.81 -19.05 8.11
N ASN A 74 -20.45 -18.46 6.96
CA ASN A 74 -20.77 -19.02 5.66
C ASN A 74 -19.85 -20.18 5.26
N PHE A 75 -18.64 -20.26 5.81
CA PHE A 75 -17.66 -21.26 5.41
C PHE A 75 -18.15 -22.70 5.63
N PRO A 76 -18.68 -23.10 6.81
CA PRO A 76 -19.25 -24.43 7.03
C PRO A 76 -20.37 -24.78 6.06
N LYS A 77 -21.23 -23.81 5.72
CA LYS A 77 -22.35 -24.01 4.78
C LYS A 77 -21.85 -24.31 3.38
N ARG A 78 -20.87 -23.54 2.90
CA ARG A 78 -20.25 -23.75 1.59
C ARG A 78 -19.46 -25.05 1.53
N LEU A 79 -18.74 -25.38 2.60
CA LEU A 79 -18.02 -26.65 2.72
C LEU A 79 -18.99 -27.83 2.68
N LYS A 80 -20.10 -27.76 3.44
CA LYS A 80 -21.14 -28.80 3.40
C LYS A 80 -21.73 -28.95 2.00
N ALA A 81 -22.07 -27.86 1.34
CA ALA A 81 -22.54 -27.91 -0.05
C ALA A 81 -21.50 -28.61 -0.94
N CYS A 82 -20.23 -28.17 -0.93
CA CYS A 82 -19.17 -28.81 -1.72
C CYS A 82 -19.05 -30.33 -1.46
N ILE A 83 -19.17 -30.77 -0.21
CA ILE A 83 -19.20 -32.19 0.16
C ILE A 83 -20.44 -32.88 -0.42
N ASP A 84 -21.62 -32.29 -0.27
CA ASP A 84 -22.89 -32.85 -0.74
C ASP A 84 -22.92 -32.99 -2.28
N ALA A 85 -22.23 -32.12 -3.03
CA ALA A 85 -22.09 -32.29 -4.49
C ALA A 85 -21.04 -33.32 -4.91
N ASN A 86 -20.21 -33.81 -3.98
CA ASN A 86 -19.05 -34.62 -4.31
C ASN A 86 -18.16 -33.96 -5.41
N GLY A 87 -18.01 -32.64 -5.36
CA GLY A 87 -17.26 -31.87 -6.36
C GLY A 87 -18.03 -31.46 -7.63
N GLY A 88 -19.33 -31.75 -7.74
CA GLY A 88 -20.21 -31.23 -8.79
C GLY A 88 -20.54 -29.72 -8.69
N TRP A 89 -20.96 -29.12 -9.79
CA TRP A 89 -21.41 -27.72 -9.86
C TRP A 89 -22.78 -27.55 -9.20
N PHE A 90 -22.95 -26.49 -8.41
CA PHE A 90 -24.25 -26.03 -7.92
C PHE A 90 -24.60 -24.69 -8.57
N GLU A 91 -25.81 -24.57 -9.12
CA GLU A 91 -26.40 -23.30 -9.57
C GLU A 91 -27.04 -22.52 -8.42
#